data_AF-Q6V2C8-F1
#
_entry.id   AF-Q6V2C8-F1
#
_cell.length_a   1.000
_cell.length_b   1.000
_cell.length_c   1.000
_cell.angle_alpha   90.00
_cell.angle_beta   90.00
_cell.angle_gamma   90.00
#
_symmetry.space_group_name_H-M   'P 1'
#
loop_
_entity.id
_entity.type
_entity.pdbx_description
1 polymer ?
#
loop_
_entity_poly.entity_id
_entity_poly.type
_entity_poly.pdbx_seq_one_letter_code
_entity_poly.pdbx_strand_id
1 'polypeptide(L)' 'SPNTDGIHITRTSNINILDSQIKTGDDCISIVNGSRNVEVRSIVFGPGHGI' A
#
# COMPACT_ATOMS: atom_id res chain seq x y z
N SER A 1 17.70 0.61 6.25
CA SER A 1 17.13 1.22 5.03
C SER A 1 15.98 2.12 5.43
N PRO A 2 15.74 3.27 4.78
CA PRO A 2 14.50 4.00 5.01
C PRO A 2 13.34 3.12 4.53
N ASN A 3 12.31 2.95 5.36
CA ASN A 3 11.13 2.16 5.01
C ASN A 3 10.49 2.78 3.77
N THR A 4 10.48 2.05 2.66
CA THR A 4 9.89 2.52 1.41
C THR A 4 8.52 1.90 1.26
N ASP A 5 7.58 2.37 2.07
CA ASP A 5 6.18 2.02 1.91
C ASP A 5 5.71 2.48 0.53
N GLY A 6 5.04 1.62 -0.24
CA GLY A 6 4.53 2.01 -1.55
C GLY A 6 3.40 3.02 -1.45
N ILE A 7 2.43 2.73 -0.60
CA ILE A 7 1.30 3.61 -0.30
C ILE A 7 1.08 3.63 1.21
N HIS A 8 1.15 4.81 1.82
CA HIS A 8 0.87 5.00 3.25
C HIS A 8 -0.45 5.77 3.46
N ILE A 9 -1.44 5.14 4.11
CA ILE A 9 -2.79 5.68 4.30
C ILE A 9 -3.05 5.94 5.79
N THR A 10 -3.32 7.20 6.15
CA THR A 10 -3.61 7.63 7.53
C THR A 10 -4.78 8.60 7.59
N ARG A 11 -5.69 8.42 8.55
CA ARG A 11 -6.83 9.33 8.81
C ARG A 11 -7.67 9.68 7.58
N THR A 12 -7.89 8.71 6.68
CA THR A 12 -8.66 8.91 5.45
C THR A 12 -9.92 8.05 5.43
N SER A 13 -10.98 8.46 4.71
CA SER A 13 -12.21 7.67 4.57
C SER A 13 -12.63 7.50 3.12
N ASN A 14 -13.19 6.34 2.77
CA ASN A 14 -13.78 6.03 1.46
C ASN A 14 -12.78 6.15 0.30
N ILE A 15 -11.68 5.38 0.37
CA ILE A 15 -10.64 5.36 -0.66
C ILE A 15 -10.60 4.01 -1.34
N ASN A 16 -10.45 4.02 -2.66
CA ASN A 16 -10.28 2.82 -3.48
C ASN A 16 -8.91 2.88 -4.16
N ILE A 17 -8.11 1.83 -3.97
CA ILE A 17 -6.85 1.62 -4.68
C ILE A 17 -7.05 0.40 -5.59
N LEU A 18 -7.09 0.65 -6.89
CA LEU A 18 -7.49 -0.33 -7.89
C LEU A 18 -6.42 -0.46 -8.97
N ASP A 19 -6.29 -1.68 -9.52
CA ASP A 19 -5.58 -1.97 -10.77
C ASP A 19 -4.17 -1.34 -10.87
N SER A 20 -3.41 -1.41 -9.79
CA SER A 20 -2.11 -0.74 -9.66
C SER A 20 -0.95 -1.73 -9.54
N GLN A 21 0.21 -1.38 -10.12
CA GLN A 21 1.46 -2.12 -9.92
C GLN A 21 2.38 -1.33 -8.97
N ILE A 22 2.65 -1.89 -7.79
CA ILE A 22 3.46 -1.26 -6.75
C ILE A 22 4.77 -2.05 -6.61
N LYS A 23 5.91 -1.37 -6.76
CA LYS A 23 7.25 -1.97 -6.63
C LYS A 23 8.01 -1.23 -5.54
N THR A 24 8.13 -1.84 -4.38
CA THR A 24 8.77 -1.26 -3.20
C THR A 24 9.82 -2.20 -2.65
N GLY A 25 10.76 -1.65 -1.88
CA GLY A 25 11.70 -2.47 -1.12
C GLY A 25 11.08 -3.03 0.16
N ASP A 26 10.05 -2.38 0.71
CA ASP A 26 9.43 -2.71 2.00
C ASP A 26 7.93 -3.03 1.82
N ASP A 27 7.07 -2.69 2.78
CA ASP A 27 5.61 -2.84 2.66
C ASP A 27 5.03 -2.18 1.39
N CYS A 28 4.22 -2.92 0.64
CA CYS A 28 3.61 -2.36 -0.57
C CYS A 28 2.49 -1.36 -0.24
N ILE A 29 1.70 -1.60 0.82
CA ILE A 29 0.63 -0.72 1.28
C ILE A 29 0.56 -0.78 2.82
N SER A 30 0.66 0.38 3.47
CA SER A 30 0.51 0.55 4.92
C SER A 30 -0.77 1.34 5.21
N ILE A 31 -1.65 0.81 6.08
CA ILE A 31 -2.90 1.44 6.50
C ILE A 31 -2.87 1.61 8.01
N VAL A 32 -2.87 2.86 8.46
CA VAL A 32 -2.74 3.21 9.88
C VAL A 32 -4.01 3.85 10.44
N ASN A 33 -3.95 4.24 11.72
CA ASN A 33 -5.09 4.65 12.52
C ASN A 33 -5.93 5.78 11.90
N GLY A 34 -7.23 5.75 12.20
CA GLY A 34 -8.19 6.75 11.73
C GLY A 34 -8.66 6.54 10.29
N SER A 35 -8.16 5.51 9.59
CA SER A 35 -8.63 5.18 8.26
C SER A 35 -9.88 4.30 8.30
N ARG A 36 -10.87 4.55 7.42
CA ARG A 36 -12.14 3.80 7.35
C ARG A 36 -12.56 3.59 5.90
N ASN A 37 -13.19 2.45 5.59
CA ASN A 37 -13.66 2.11 4.24
C ASN A 37 -12.55 2.28 3.19
N VAL A 38 -11.47 1.53 3.34
CA VAL A 38 -10.38 1.46 2.36
C VAL A 38 -10.55 0.17 1.58
N GLU A 39 -10.78 0.28 0.27
CA GLU A 39 -10.82 -0.86 -0.64
C GLU A 39 -9.52 -0.94 -1.44
N VAL A 40 -8.93 -2.13 -1.47
CA VAL A 40 -7.72 -2.42 -2.23
C VAL A 40 -7.98 -3.66 -3.08
N ARG A 41 -7.92 -3.53 -4.42
CA ARG A 41 -8.22 -4.63 -5.34
C ARG A 41 -7.32 -4.61 -6.56
N SER A 42 -7.04 -5.79 -7.11
CA SER A 42 -6.22 -5.97 -8.32
C SER A 42 -4.84 -5.32 -8.24
N ILE A 43 -4.15 -5.48 -7.11
CA ILE A 43 -2.79 -4.94 -6.94
C ILE A 43 -1.77 -5.99 -7.35
N VAL A 44 -0.82 -5.59 -8.19
CA VAL A 44 0.36 -6.39 -8.54
C VAL A 44 1.55 -5.86 -7.76
N PHE A 45 2.08 -6.69 -6.87
CA PHE A 45 3.31 -6.38 -6.16
C PHE A 45 4.51 -6.78 -7.01
N GLY A 46 5.49 -5.89 -7.14
CA GLY A 46 6.81 -6.24 -7.68
C GLY A 46 7.51 -7.27 -6.79
N PRO A 47 8.64 -7.87 -7.24
CA PRO A 47 9.46 -8.67 -6.36
C PRO A 47 9.92 -7.77 -5.19
N GLY A 48 9.28 -7.91 -4.03
CA GLY A 48 9.72 -7.28 -2.78
C GLY A 48 11.11 -7.81 -2.39
N HIS A 49 11.69 -7.29 -1.29
CA HIS A 49 13.03 -7.65 -0.80
C HIS A 49 13.42 -9.08 -1.19
N GLY A 50 14.53 -9.18 -1.92
CA GLY A 50 14.98 -10.39 -2.59
C GLY A 50 14.86 -11.65 -1.74
N ILE A 51 14.65 -12.78 -2.42
CA ILE A 51 14.72 -14.14 -1.87
C ILE A 51 15.81 -14.27 -0.80
#